data_AF-A0A368YFG8-F1
#
_entry.id   AF-A0A368YFG8-F1
#
_cell.length_a   1.000
_cell.length_b   1.000
_cell.length_c   1.000
_cell.angle_alpha   90.00
_cell.angle_beta   90.00
_cell.angle_gamma   90.00
#
_symmetry.space_group_name_H-M   'P 1'
#
loop_
_entity.id
_entity.type
_entity.pdbx_description
1 polymer ?
#
loop_
_entity_poly.entity_id
_entity_poly.type
_entity_poly.pdbx_seq_one_letter_code
_entity_poly.pdbx_strand_id
1 'polypeptide(L)'
;TVAGIPDSLGGKRMAIRVAELARAGLTPDWMPGAVPRCVPTIVKQNQHGTHAGAVVVGTERIRVRGAGARATWKTIDILACPITFSPHPQQIEAARRGYDDWWQALGWVREGLIAGGMLREVEVTDAMPKVRPWAR
;
A
#
# COMPACT_ATOMS: atom_id res chain seq x y z
N THR A 1 34.82 16.27 3.26
CA THR A 1 33.86 15.16 3.09
C THR A 1 32.59 15.73 2.48
N VAL A 2 32.08 15.18 1.38
CA VAL A 2 30.79 15.63 0.82
C VAL A 2 29.73 15.28 1.86
N ALA A 3 29.09 16.29 2.45
CA ALA A 3 28.06 16.09 3.47
C ALA A 3 26.86 15.40 2.82
N GLY A 4 26.71 14.11 3.10
CA GLY A 4 25.50 13.37 2.75
C GLY A 4 24.43 13.58 3.83
N ILE A 5 23.16 13.33 3.47
CA ILE A 5 22.08 13.19 4.45
C ILE A 5 22.53 12.20 5.55
N PRO A 6 22.29 12.49 6.84
CA PRO A 6 22.64 11.58 7.93
C PRO A 6 22.00 10.20 7.77
N ASP A 7 22.66 9.15 8.28
CA ASP A 7 22.12 7.79 8.23
C ASP A 7 20.79 7.66 8.99
N SER A 8 20.58 8.45 10.05
CA SER A 8 19.30 8.55 10.77
C SER A 8 18.15 9.07 9.90
N LEU A 9 18.45 9.73 8.78
CA LEU A 9 17.50 10.23 7.79
C LEU A 9 17.58 9.42 6.47
N GLY A 10 18.14 8.20 6.51
CA GLY A 10 18.18 7.28 5.37
C GLY A 10 19.40 7.43 4.46
N GLY A 11 20.36 8.28 4.81
CA GLY A 11 21.69 8.31 4.21
C GLY A 11 21.68 8.58 2.69
N LYS A 12 22.65 7.97 1.98
CA LYS A 12 22.82 8.12 0.53
C LYS A 12 21.59 7.71 -0.29
N ARG A 13 20.89 6.65 0.12
CA ARG A 13 19.69 6.18 -0.59
C ARG A 13 18.57 7.22 -0.52
N MET A 14 18.38 7.84 0.63
CA MET A 14 17.41 8.92 0.77
C MET A 14 17.83 10.17 -0.02
N ALA A 15 19.11 10.53 0.00
CA ALA A 15 19.61 11.67 -0.78
C ALA A 15 19.32 11.54 -2.28
N ILE A 16 19.54 10.34 -2.84
CA ILE A 16 19.17 10.04 -4.23
C ILE A 16 17.66 10.18 -4.41
N ARG A 17 16.86 9.55 -3.55
CA ARG A 17 15.39 9.60 -3.65
C ARG A 17 14.83 11.03 -3.61
N VAL A 18 15.35 11.87 -2.71
CA VAL A 18 14.97 13.30 -2.62
C VAL A 18 15.30 14.02 -3.92
N ALA A 19 16.51 13.84 -4.45
CA ALA A 19 16.94 14.49 -5.70
C ALA A 19 16.10 14.03 -6.92
N GLU A 20 15.82 12.73 -7.02
CA GLU A 20 14.99 12.15 -8.09
C GLU A 20 13.57 12.71 -8.07
N LEU A 21 12.93 12.73 -6.90
CA LEU A 21 11.57 13.23 -6.73
C LEU A 21 11.49 14.75 -6.97
N ALA A 22 12.48 15.50 -6.49
CA ALA A 22 12.56 16.94 -6.75
C ALA A 22 12.70 17.25 -8.25
N ARG A 23 13.58 16.51 -8.94
CA ARG A 23 13.76 16.65 -10.41
C ARG A 23 12.48 16.33 -11.17
N ALA A 24 11.69 15.36 -10.70
CA ALA A 24 10.42 15.00 -11.31
C ALA A 24 9.25 15.92 -10.91
N GLY A 25 9.42 16.79 -9.89
CA GLY A 25 8.34 17.57 -9.31
C GLY A 25 7.30 16.69 -8.60
N LEU A 26 7.71 15.55 -8.06
CA LEU A 26 6.84 14.55 -7.44
C LEU A 26 7.10 14.43 -5.94
N THR A 27 6.13 13.85 -5.24
CA THR A 27 6.28 13.37 -3.86
C THR A 27 6.21 11.85 -3.83
N PRO A 28 6.72 11.18 -2.79
CA PRO A 28 6.50 9.75 -2.61
C PRO A 28 5.01 9.41 -2.67
N ASP A 29 4.68 8.28 -3.30
CA ASP A 29 3.32 7.75 -3.21
C ASP A 29 3.04 7.29 -1.78
N TRP A 30 2.19 8.03 -1.09
CA TRP A 30 1.69 7.72 0.25
C TRP A 30 0.35 6.97 0.23
N MET A 31 -0.08 6.54 -0.95
CA MET A 31 -1.33 5.84 -1.26
C MET A 31 -2.57 6.71 -0.97
N PRO A 32 -2.82 7.76 -1.79
CA PRO A 32 -3.97 8.63 -1.62
C PRO A 32 -5.29 7.89 -1.70
N GLY A 33 -6.15 8.10 -0.70
CA GLY A 33 -7.48 7.48 -0.62
C GLY A 33 -7.44 5.96 -0.42
N ALA A 34 -6.29 5.36 -0.11
CA ALA A 34 -6.21 3.92 0.09
C ALA A 34 -7.02 3.49 1.32
N VAL A 35 -7.97 2.59 1.08
CA VAL A 35 -8.81 1.94 2.09
C VAL A 35 -8.76 0.43 1.80
N PRO A 36 -8.41 -0.42 2.78
CA PRO A 36 -8.42 -1.86 2.60
C PRO A 36 -9.81 -2.36 2.22
N ARG A 37 -9.90 -3.18 1.16
CA ARG A 37 -11.15 -3.81 0.73
C ARG A 37 -11.01 -5.32 0.77
N CYS A 38 -12.07 -5.99 1.22
CA CYS A 38 -12.20 -7.45 1.09
C CYS A 38 -12.38 -7.79 -0.38
N VAL A 39 -11.45 -8.56 -0.94
CA VAL A 39 -11.42 -8.95 -2.35
C VAL A 39 -11.20 -10.46 -2.47
N PRO A 40 -11.76 -11.13 -3.49
CA PRO A 40 -11.51 -12.54 -3.73
C PRO A 40 -10.04 -12.77 -4.12
N THR A 41 -9.42 -13.79 -3.56
CA THR A 41 -8.05 -14.21 -3.90
C THR A 41 -8.01 -14.96 -5.23
N ILE A 42 -9.09 -15.66 -5.55
CA ILE A 42 -9.24 -16.37 -6.82
C ILE A 42 -10.25 -15.62 -7.67
N VAL A 43 -9.82 -15.17 -8.84
CA VAL A 43 -10.65 -14.45 -9.80
C VAL A 43 -10.60 -15.21 -11.13
N LYS A 44 -11.78 -15.47 -11.71
CA LYS A 44 -11.94 -16.16 -12.97
C LYS A 44 -12.65 -15.24 -13.98
N GLN A 45 -12.33 -15.40 -15.25
CA GLN A 45 -12.94 -14.63 -16.34
C GLN A 45 -13.63 -15.59 -17.31
N ASN A 46 -14.85 -15.24 -17.74
CA ASN A 46 -15.57 -15.94 -18.79
C ASN A 46 -16.25 -14.91 -19.73
N GLN A 47 -17.03 -15.40 -20.71
CA GLN A 47 -17.77 -14.56 -21.66
C GLN A 47 -18.77 -13.59 -21.01
N HIS A 48 -19.15 -13.81 -19.75
CA HIS A 48 -20.05 -12.95 -18.96
C HIS A 48 -19.31 -12.01 -18.00
N GLY A 49 -17.97 -12.01 -18.05
CA GLY A 49 -17.12 -11.12 -17.26
C GLY A 49 -16.38 -11.82 -16.11
N THR A 50 -16.02 -11.03 -15.12
CA THR A 50 -15.17 -11.44 -14.00
C THR A 50 -16.01 -11.93 -12.83
N HIS A 51 -15.66 -13.10 -12.27
CA HIS A 51 -16.34 -13.67 -11.12
C HIS A 51 -15.35 -14.26 -10.12
N ALA A 52 -15.77 -14.34 -8.86
CA ALA A 52 -14.98 -14.93 -7.79
C ALA A 52 -14.91 -16.47 -7.92
N GLY A 53 -13.72 -17.03 -7.78
CA GLY A 53 -13.52 -18.47 -7.71
C GLY A 53 -13.79 -19.02 -6.32
N ALA A 54 -14.08 -20.32 -6.25
CA ALA A 54 -14.28 -21.04 -5.00
C ALA A 54 -13.38 -22.28 -4.91
N VAL A 55 -13.08 -22.68 -3.69
CA VAL A 55 -12.34 -23.90 -3.34
C VAL A 55 -13.21 -24.79 -2.45
N VAL A 56 -12.98 -26.10 -2.50
CA VAL A 56 -13.63 -27.05 -1.58
C VAL A 56 -13.04 -26.85 -0.19
N VAL A 57 -13.88 -26.52 0.78
CA VAL A 57 -13.50 -26.36 2.20
C VAL A 57 -13.98 -27.51 3.08
N GLY A 58 -14.83 -28.39 2.53
CA GLY A 58 -15.31 -29.59 3.20
C GLY A 58 -16.17 -30.43 2.28
N THR A 59 -16.51 -31.63 2.72
CA THR A 59 -17.48 -32.49 2.05
C THR A 59 -18.54 -32.90 3.06
N GLU A 60 -19.80 -32.86 2.65
CA GLU A 60 -20.93 -33.12 3.55
C GLU A 60 -21.89 -34.13 2.93
N ARG A 61 -22.48 -34.99 3.76
CA ARG A 61 -23.42 -36.00 3.30
C ARG A 61 -24.84 -35.53 3.56
N ILE A 62 -25.50 -35.07 2.51
CA ILE A 62 -26.87 -34.57 2.59
C ILE A 62 -27.89 -35.62 2.16
N ARG A 63 -29.07 -35.57 2.79
CA ARG A 63 -30.21 -36.39 2.41
C ARG A 63 -30.94 -35.70 1.26
N VAL A 64 -31.00 -36.34 0.10
CA VAL A 64 -31.63 -35.76 -1.11
C VAL A 64 -33.09 -36.18 -1.26
N ARG A 65 -33.45 -37.38 -0.80
CA ARG A 65 -34.83 -37.91 -0.91
C ARG A 65 -35.15 -38.96 0.15
N GLY A 66 -36.42 -39.04 0.56
CA GLY A 66 -36.94 -40.09 1.46
C GLY A 66 -36.69 -39.83 2.95
N ALA A 67 -37.39 -40.57 3.81
CA ALA A 67 -37.26 -40.51 5.27
C ALA A 67 -36.70 -41.82 5.84
N GLY A 68 -36.03 -41.73 6.99
CA GLY A 68 -35.48 -42.89 7.71
C GLY A 68 -34.45 -43.69 6.89
N ALA A 69 -34.46 -45.01 7.06
CA ALA A 69 -33.47 -45.92 6.48
C ALA A 69 -33.52 -46.06 4.94
N ARG A 70 -34.61 -45.64 4.28
CA ARG A 70 -34.74 -45.69 2.81
C ARG A 70 -34.32 -44.40 2.12
N ALA A 71 -33.70 -43.48 2.86
CA ALA A 71 -33.32 -42.19 2.31
C ALA A 71 -32.14 -42.31 1.32
N THR A 72 -32.23 -41.56 0.22
CA THR A 72 -31.14 -41.38 -0.74
C THR A 72 -30.21 -40.28 -0.22
N TRP A 73 -28.94 -40.63 -0.07
CA TRP A 73 -27.91 -39.72 0.41
C TRP A 73 -26.93 -39.38 -0.72
N LYS A 74 -26.44 -38.14 -0.72
CA LYS A 74 -25.41 -37.68 -1.65
C LYS A 74 -24.32 -36.95 -0.89
N THR A 75 -23.07 -37.27 -1.20
CA THR A 75 -21.92 -36.47 -0.76
C THR A 75 -21.78 -35.28 -1.70
N ILE A 76 -21.67 -34.09 -1.13
CA ILE A 76 -21.48 -32.84 -1.85
C ILE A 76 -20.24 -32.12 -1.34
N ASP A 77 -19.60 -31.37 -2.23
CA ASP A 77 -18.53 -30.45 -1.86
C ASP A 77 -19.12 -29.16 -1.33
N ILE A 78 -18.63 -28.71 -0.16
CA ILE A 78 -18.88 -27.37 0.36
C ILE A 78 -17.82 -26.46 -0.23
N LEU A 79 -18.27 -25.46 -0.99
CA LEU A 79 -17.39 -24.49 -1.64
C LEU A 79 -17.37 -23.16 -0.87
N ALA A 80 -16.19 -22.57 -0.72
CA ALA A 80 -16.04 -21.21 -0.23
C ALA A 80 -15.09 -20.39 -1.11
N CYS A 81 -15.33 -19.08 -1.20
CA CYS A 81 -14.43 -18.17 -1.88
C CYS A 81 -13.33 -17.73 -0.91
N PRO A 82 -12.05 -18.02 -1.18
CA PRO A 82 -10.97 -17.45 -0.39
C PRO A 82 -10.87 -15.95 -0.68
N ILE A 83 -10.76 -15.15 0.37
CA ILE A 83 -10.69 -13.69 0.32
C ILE A 83 -9.40 -13.18 0.97
N THR A 84 -9.01 -11.97 0.59
CA THR A 84 -7.91 -11.21 1.17
C THR A 84 -8.27 -9.73 1.27
N PHE A 85 -7.50 -8.93 2.00
CA PHE A 85 -7.66 -7.48 2.05
C PHE A 85 -6.61 -6.79 1.18
N SER A 86 -7.06 -5.92 0.27
CA SER A 86 -6.18 -5.16 -0.62
C SER A 86 -6.61 -3.69 -0.75
N PRO A 87 -5.67 -2.72 -0.74
CA PRO A 87 -4.28 -2.90 -0.34
C PRO A 87 -4.19 -3.29 1.15
N HIS A 88 -3.16 -4.06 1.50
CA HIS A 88 -2.99 -4.54 2.87
C HIS A 88 -2.68 -3.35 3.79
N PRO A 89 -3.22 -3.28 5.03
CA PRO A 89 -2.98 -2.14 5.93
C PRO A 89 -1.49 -1.79 6.10
N GLN A 90 -0.64 -2.81 6.21
CA GLN A 90 0.82 -2.71 6.33
C GLN A 90 1.47 -2.04 5.10
N GLN A 91 0.91 -2.21 3.90
CA GLN A 91 1.38 -1.51 2.70
C GLN A 91 1.08 -0.01 2.78
N ILE A 92 -0.13 0.34 3.22
CA ILE A 92 -0.52 1.74 3.42
C ILE A 92 0.37 2.39 4.48
N GLU A 93 0.60 1.72 5.60
CA GLU A 93 1.48 2.22 6.64
C GLU A 93 2.93 2.38 6.18
N ALA A 94 3.45 1.43 5.40
CA ALA A 94 4.80 1.52 4.85
C ALA A 94 4.94 2.70 3.87
N ALA A 95 3.93 2.94 3.03
CA ALA A 95 3.91 4.08 2.13
C ALA A 95 3.90 5.41 2.89
N ARG A 96 3.09 5.51 3.95
CA ARG A 96 3.04 6.70 4.83
C ARG A 96 4.35 6.94 5.56
N ARG A 97 4.96 5.90 6.15
CA ARG A 97 6.31 6.01 6.75
C ARG A 97 7.34 6.47 5.72
N GLY A 98 7.31 5.90 4.51
CA GLY A 98 8.21 6.30 3.44
C GLY A 98 8.03 7.75 2.98
N TYR A 99 6.83 8.32 3.12
CA TYR A 99 6.57 9.75 2.93
C TYR A 99 7.11 10.59 4.09
N ASP A 100 6.85 10.18 5.33
CA ASP A 100 7.35 10.85 6.54
C ASP A 100 8.89 10.93 6.53
N ASP A 101 9.58 9.83 6.23
CA ASP A 101 11.04 9.77 6.15
C ASP A 101 11.59 10.73 5.09
N TRP A 102 10.94 10.76 3.92
CA TRP A 102 11.29 11.70 2.85
C TRP A 102 11.02 13.15 3.24
N TRP A 103 9.91 13.42 3.93
CA TRP A 103 9.54 14.76 4.37
C TRP A 103 10.56 15.32 5.37
N GLN A 104 10.99 14.50 6.33
CA GLN A 104 12.05 14.85 7.29
C GLN A 104 13.39 15.11 6.58
N ALA A 105 13.77 14.23 5.65
CA ALA A 105 14.99 14.39 4.87
C ALA A 105 14.97 15.67 4.01
N LEU A 106 13.83 15.98 3.37
CA LEU A 106 13.65 17.21 2.60
C LEU A 106 13.74 18.45 3.51
N GLY A 107 13.12 18.41 4.69
CA GLY A 107 13.22 19.47 5.69
C GLY A 107 14.65 19.72 6.13
N TRP A 108 15.42 18.66 6.38
CA TRP A 108 16.85 18.75 6.72
C TRP A 108 17.67 19.40 5.60
N VAL A 109 17.42 19.02 4.33
CA VAL A 109 18.09 19.65 3.18
C VAL A 109 17.73 21.14 3.11
N ARG A 110 16.45 21.48 3.28
CA ARG A 110 15.98 22.87 3.27
C ARG A 110 16.67 23.70 4.36
N GLU A 111 16.66 23.23 5.60
CA GLU A 111 17.32 23.91 6.72
C GLU A 111 18.82 24.11 6.48
N GLY A 112 19.51 23.08 5.95
CA GLY A 112 20.91 23.16 5.59
C GLY A 112 21.19 24.20 4.49
N LEU A 113 20.31 24.33 3.49
CA LEU A 113 20.43 25.33 2.44
C LEU A 113 20.20 26.75 2.97
N ILE A 114 19.19 26.95 3.83
CA ILE A 114 18.90 28.25 4.45
C ILE A 114 20.04 28.67 5.38
N ALA A 115 20.44 27.81 6.32
CA ALA A 115 21.50 28.10 7.29
C ALA A 115 22.86 28.28 6.60
N GLY A 116 23.10 27.57 5.49
CA GLY A 116 24.34 27.67 4.73
C GLY A 116 24.49 28.97 3.95
N GLY A 117 23.39 29.65 3.57
CA GLY A 117 23.43 30.91 2.82
C GLY A 117 24.22 30.86 1.51
N MET A 118 24.36 29.66 0.92
CA MET A 118 25.27 29.42 -0.23
C MET A 118 24.65 29.84 -1.57
N LEU A 119 23.33 30.04 -1.61
CA LEU A 119 22.60 30.41 -2.82
C LEU A 119 22.54 31.93 -2.94
N ARG A 120 23.12 32.49 -4.02
CA ARG A 120 23.21 33.94 -4.25
C ARG A 120 22.01 34.51 -5.00
N GLU A 121 21.48 33.75 -5.94
CA GLU A 121 20.41 34.18 -6.86
C GLU A 121 19.05 33.58 -6.51
N VAL A 122 19.02 32.58 -5.62
CA VAL A 122 17.82 31.81 -5.29
C VAL A 122 17.59 31.88 -3.78
N GLU A 123 16.39 32.27 -3.40
CA GLU A 123 15.92 32.23 -2.01
C GLU A 123 15.17 30.92 -1.75
N VAL A 124 15.50 30.25 -0.65
CA VAL A 124 14.80 29.05 -0.17
C VAL A 124 13.78 29.48 0.88
N THR A 125 12.51 29.26 0.60
CA THR A 125 11.41 29.67 1.49
C THR A 125 11.10 28.63 2.56
N ASP A 126 10.19 28.98 3.47
CA ASP A 126 9.66 28.07 4.49
C ASP A 126 8.62 27.08 3.98
N ALA A 127 8.27 27.15 2.70
CA ALA A 127 7.24 26.29 2.12
C ALA A 127 7.69 24.82 2.11
N MET A 128 6.85 23.96 2.67
CA MET A 128 7.04 22.52 2.70
C MET A 128 5.76 21.80 2.24
N PRO A 129 5.88 20.57 1.70
CA PRO A 129 4.72 19.70 1.49
C PRO A 129 3.94 19.50 2.79
N LYS A 130 2.64 19.15 2.69
CA LYS A 130 1.83 18.84 3.89
C LYS A 130 2.48 17.71 4.70
N VAL A 131 2.61 17.88 6.02
CA VAL A 131 3.26 16.91 6.90
C VAL A 131 2.58 15.54 6.85
N ARG A 132 1.23 15.51 6.85
CA ARG A 132 0.43 14.29 6.74
C ARG A 132 -0.67 14.51 5.71
N PRO A 133 -0.43 14.31 4.41
CA PRO A 133 -1.43 14.56 3.38
C PRO A 133 -2.65 13.60 3.46
N TRP A 134 -2.53 12.49 4.19
CA TRP A 134 -3.63 11.57 4.50
C TRP A 134 -4.43 11.94 5.75
N ALA A 135 -4.00 12.93 6.54
CA ALA A 135 -4.80 13.43 7.64
C ALA A 135 -5.94 14.30 7.07
N ARG A 136 -7.15 14.07 7.57
CA ARG A 136 -8.37 14.72 7.11
C ARG A 136 -8.47 16.16 7.61
#